data_AF-A0A2M8AM43-F1
#
_entry.id   AF-A0A2M8AM43-F1
#
_cell.length_a   1.000
_cell.length_b   1.000
_cell.length_c   1.000
_cell.angle_alpha   90.00
_cell.angle_beta   90.00
_cell.angle_gamma   90.00
#
_symmetry.space_group_name_H-M   'P 1'
#
loop_
_entity.id
_entity.type
_entity.pdbx_description
1 polymer ?
#
loop_
_entity_poly.entity_id
_entity_poly.type
_entity_poly.pdbx_seq_one_letter_code
_entity_poly.pdbx_strand_id
1 'polypeptide(L)' 'SKYVLLNAPNDRLQDIIDILPGMKSPTVLPLAKEGWSSVHSVISKNQFWDIIDELKKKGAQGILVCPIEKMVL' A
#
# COMPACT_ATOMS: atom_id res chain seq x y z
N SER A 1 6.73 4.71 11.88
CA SER A 1 6.10 4.27 10.63
C SER A 1 4.61 4.06 10.84
N LYS A 2 3.82 3.91 9.77
CA LYS A 2 2.41 3.54 9.82
C LYS A 2 2.20 2.31 8.93
N TYR A 3 1.34 1.40 9.36
CA TYR A 3 0.91 0.30 8.50
C TYR A 3 -0.22 0.78 7.60
N VAL A 4 -0.14 0.47 6.32
CA VAL A 4 -1.12 0.86 5.33
C VAL A 4 -1.55 -0.36 4.56
N LEU A 5 -2.85 -0.49 4.39
CA LEU A 5 -3.45 -1.43 3.44
C LEU A 5 -4.31 -0.64 2.46
N LEU A 6 -4.31 -1.07 1.21
CA LEU A 6 -5.04 -0.41 0.14
C LEU A 6 -5.49 -1.43 -0.90
N ASN A 7 -6.53 -1.11 -1.65
CA ASN A 7 -6.99 -1.90 -2.77
C ASN A 7 -6.55 -1.26 -4.08
N ALA A 8 -6.15 -2.06 -5.05
CA ALA A 8 -5.79 -1.60 -6.38
C ALA A 8 -6.27 -2.59 -7.44
N PRO A 9 -6.62 -2.11 -8.65
CA PRO A 9 -6.83 -2.98 -9.78
C PRO A 9 -5.50 -3.62 -10.21
N ASN A 10 -5.56 -4.85 -10.69
CA ASN A 10 -4.37 -5.67 -10.93
C ASN A 10 -3.44 -5.08 -12.00
N ASP A 11 -3.99 -4.35 -12.97
CA ASP A 11 -3.26 -3.64 -14.03
C ASP A 11 -2.43 -2.46 -13.53
N ARG A 12 -2.68 -1.98 -12.29
CA ARG A 12 -1.95 -0.87 -11.67
C ARG A 12 -1.05 -1.31 -10.52
N LEU A 13 -0.97 -2.61 -10.24
CA LEU A 13 -0.19 -3.10 -9.10
C LEU A 13 1.29 -2.71 -9.20
N GLN A 14 1.90 -2.78 -10.39
CA GLN A 14 3.31 -2.44 -10.54
C GLN A 14 3.58 -0.97 -10.18
N ASP A 15 2.79 -0.05 -10.75
CA ASP A 15 2.87 1.39 -10.42
C ASP A 15 2.72 1.66 -8.92
N ILE A 16 1.82 0.93 -8.25
CA ILE A 16 1.59 1.03 -6.81
C ILE A 16 2.80 0.51 -6.02
N ILE A 17 3.36 -0.63 -6.42
CA ILE A 17 4.50 -1.27 -5.78
C ILE A 17 5.75 -0.39 -5.88
N ASP A 18 5.98 0.24 -7.03
CA ASP A 18 7.14 1.10 -7.29
C ASP A 18 7.16 2.36 -6.41
N ILE A 19 5.99 2.82 -5.96
CA ILE A 19 5.87 3.95 -5.02
C ILE A 19 6.23 3.55 -3.59
N LEU A 20 5.97 2.30 -3.20
CA LEU A 20 6.08 1.85 -1.81
C LEU A 20 7.56 1.62 -1.42
N PRO A 21 8.13 2.46 -0.54
CA PRO A 21 9.55 2.43 -0.24
C PRO A 21 9.94 1.16 0.53
N GLY A 22 11.06 0.55 0.15
CA GLY A 22 11.69 -0.52 0.94
C GLY A 22 10.98 -1.88 0.88
N MET A 23 9.96 -2.06 0.04
CA MET A 23 9.33 -3.36 -0.14
C MET A 23 10.07 -4.18 -1.20
N LYS A 24 10.98 -5.08 -0.78
CA LYS A 24 11.54 -6.09 -1.68
C LYS A 24 10.46 -7.06 -2.20
N SER A 25 9.35 -7.22 -1.46
CA SER A 25 8.19 -8.02 -1.85
C SER A 25 6.95 -7.56 -1.07
N PRO A 26 6.05 -6.74 -1.64
CA PRO A 26 4.77 -6.42 -1.04
C PRO A 26 3.88 -7.64 -0.90
N THR A 27 3.09 -7.70 0.18
CA THR A 27 2.03 -8.69 0.28
C THR A 27 0.87 -8.24 -0.60
N VAL A 28 0.60 -9.02 -1.64
CA VAL A 28 -0.51 -8.79 -2.58
C VAL A 28 -1.51 -9.95 -2.41
N LEU A 29 -2.75 -9.62 -2.06
CA LEU A 29 -3.82 -10.59 -1.81
C LEU A 29 -4.96 -10.35 -2.81
N PRO A 30 -5.37 -11.36 -3.61
CA PRO A 30 -6.55 -11.23 -4.47
C PRO A 30 -7.80 -10.92 -3.65
N LEU A 31 -8.62 -9.97 -4.12
CA LEU A 31 -9.92 -9.69 -3.53
C LEU A 31 -11.00 -10.60 -4.11
N ALA A 32 -12.13 -10.70 -3.42
CA ALA A 32 -13.32 -11.41 -3.93
C ALA A 32 -13.84 -10.81 -5.25
N LYS A 33 -13.55 -9.53 -5.49
CA LYS A 33 -13.80 -8.88 -6.78
C LYS A 33 -12.65 -9.21 -7.74
N GLU A 34 -12.98 -9.90 -8.83
CA GLU A 34 -12.02 -10.22 -9.88
C GLU A 34 -11.30 -8.99 -10.42
N GLY A 35 -10.01 -9.15 -10.73
CA GLY A 35 -9.16 -8.07 -11.25
C GLY A 35 -8.71 -7.06 -10.20
N TRP A 36 -8.95 -7.30 -8.91
CA TRP A 36 -8.52 -6.43 -7.82
C TRP A 36 -7.71 -7.18 -6.76
N SER A 37 -6.77 -6.47 -6.14
CA SER A 37 -5.95 -6.98 -5.06
C SER A 37 -5.81 -5.97 -3.91
N SER A 38 -5.63 -6.47 -2.69
CA SER A 38 -5.19 -5.71 -1.54
C SER A 38 -3.66 -5.73 -1.46
N VAL A 39 -3.05 -4.57 -1.22
CA VAL A 39 -1.62 -4.38 -1.02
C VAL A 39 -1.38 -3.86 0.37
N HIS A 40 -0.41 -4.45 1.07
CA HIS A 40 -0.06 -4.11 2.45
C HIS A 40 1.38 -3.63 2.53
N SER A 41 1.62 -2.54 3.27
CA SER A 41 2.93 -1.90 3.38
C SER A 41 3.13 -1.16 4.71
N VAL A 42 4.39 -0.86 5.01
CA VAL A 42 4.79 0.02 6.13
C VAL A 42 5.45 1.26 5.57
N ILE A 43 4.90 2.43 5.88
CA ILE A 43 5.40 3.71 5.37
C ILE A 43 6.01 4.54 6.50
N SER A 44 7.15 5.17 6.26
CA SER A 44 7.81 6.06 7.20
C SER A 44 6.93 7.29 7.49
N LYS A 45 7.00 7.86 8.70
CA LYS A 45 6.16 9.03 9.05
C LYS A 45 6.46 10.25 8.16
N ASN A 46 7.71 10.39 7.73
CA ASN A 46 8.20 11.56 7.00
C ASN A 46 7.72 11.58 5.54
N GLN A 47 7.51 10.42 4.92
CA GLN A 47 7.06 10.30 3.52
C GLN A 47 5.57 9.96 3.40
N PHE A 48 4.87 9.87 4.54
CA PHE A 48 3.53 9.29 4.60
C PHE A 48 2.55 10.02 3.70
N TRP A 49 2.46 11.35 3.80
CA TRP A 49 1.47 12.12 3.04
C TRP A 49 1.75 12.13 1.55
N ASP A 50 3.02 12.26 1.15
CA ASP A 50 3.43 12.25 -0.25
C ASP A 50 3.12 10.89 -0.91
N ILE A 51 3.42 9.79 -0.22
CA ILE A 51 3.12 8.44 -0.72
C ILE A 51 1.60 8.21 -0.82
N ILE A 52 0.82 8.63 0.18
CA ILE A 52 -0.65 8.47 0.10
C ILE A 52 -1.25 9.23 -1.08
N ASP A 53 -0.74 10.42 -1.39
CA ASP A 53 -1.21 11.20 -2.54
C ASP A 53 -0.87 10.51 -3.87
N GLU A 54 0.37 10.04 -4.03
CA GLU A 54 0.81 9.30 -5.22
C GLU A 54 0.04 7.98 -5.41
N LEU A 55 -0.18 7.21 -4.33
CA LEU A 55 -0.97 5.99 -4.39
C LEU A 55 -2.39 6.26 -4.92
N LYS A 56 -3.04 7.33 -4.45
CA LYS A 56 -4.38 7.72 -4.92
C LYS A 56 -4.37 8.09 -6.40
N LYS A 57 -3.38 8.87 -6.87
CA LYS A 57 -3.22 9.22 -8.28
C LYS A 57 -3.04 7.98 -9.17
N LYS A 58 -2.33 6.96 -8.65
CA LYS A 58 -2.15 5.67 -9.30
C LYS A 58 -3.35 4.72 -9.15
N GLY A 59 -4.45 5.15 -8.54
CA GLY A 59 -5.71 4.38 -8.51
C GLY A 59 -5.86 3.46 -7.30
N ALA A 60 -5.05 3.65 -6.25
CA ALA A 60 -5.32 3.04 -4.96
C ALA A 60 -6.66 3.53 -4.39
N GLN A 61 -7.41 2.61 -3.81
CA GLN A 61 -8.70 2.87 -3.17
C GLN A 61 -8.77 2.21 -1.80
N GLY A 62 -9.69 2.68 -0.95
CA GLY A 62 -9.91 2.07 0.36
C GLY A 62 -8.66 2.02 1.25
N ILE A 63 -7.82 3.06 1.18
CA ILE A 63 -6.59 3.14 1.96
C ILE A 63 -6.92 3.23 3.44
N LEU A 64 -6.60 2.19 4.21
CA LEU A 64 -6.71 2.17 5.65
C LEU A 64 -5.31 2.29 6.27
N VAL A 65 -5.23 3.08 7.34
CA VAL A 65 -3.98 3.42 8.01
C VAL A 65 -4.08 3.00 9.47
N CYS A 66 -3.21 2.11 9.90
CA CYS A 66 -3.17 1.61 11.27
C CYS A 66 -1.91 2.10 11.99
N PRO A 67 -2.03 2.51 13.27
CA PRO A 67 -0.86 2.72 14.10
C PRO A 67 -0.11 1.39 14.29
N ILE A 68 1.22 1.45 14.34
CA ILE A 68 2.06 0.31 14.71
C ILE A 68 2.41 0.48 16.18
N GLU A 69 1.88 -0.39 17.03
CA GLU A 69 2.16 -0.36 18.48
C GLU A 69 3.59 -0.81 18.77
N LYS A 70 4.03 -1.91 18.15
CA LYS A 70 5.36 -2.48 18.32
C LYS A 70 5.80 -3.13 17.01
N MET A 71 7.06 -2.94 16.65
CA MET A 71 7.73 -3.63 15.55
C MET A 71 8.88 -4.43 16.15
N VAL A 72 8.94 -5.71 15.82
CA VAL A 72 10.05 -6.61 16.19
C VAL A 72 10.78 -6.94 14.89
N LEU A 73 12.10 -6.72 14.89
CA LEU A 73 12.99 -6.92 13.74
C LEU A 73 13.85 -8.16 13.95
#